data_AF-A0A5B1CP79-F1
#
_entry.id   AF-A0A5B1CP79-F1
#
_cell.length_a   1.000
_cell.length_b   1.000
_cell.length_c   1.000
_cell.angle_alpha   90.00
_cell.angle_beta   90.00
_cell.angle_gamma   90.00
#
_symmetry.space_group_name_H-M   'P 1'
#
loop_
_entity.id
_entity.type
_entity.pdbx_description
1 polymer ?
#
loop_
_entity_poly.entity_id
_entity_poly.type
_entity_poly.pdbx_seq_one_letter_code
_entity_poly.pdbx_strand_id
1 'polypeptide(L)'
;MARVSIIFGLLLCGLSAVAMVGTPLKMPALFIPMMFGIPVLFCGVVGLNPHRRRNSVTAAATIMLFAVVAALARCGYGIALAEQFIDPPVGDFVVPDLDGENVDAYAANLAFATLVISSVFMVIFVFSLIRAKRERRLMSELKQEQSRIDVENAFHPAETISGEPISGVNQPHDPSARESVTVREFMSSPDP
;
A
#
# COMPACT_ATOMS: atom_id res chain seq x y z
N MET A 1 -5.47 1.50 0.06
CA MET A 1 -4.05 1.34 0.45
C MET A 1 -3.74 -0.08 0.91
N ALA A 2 -4.47 -0.66 1.87
CA ALA A 2 -4.27 -2.07 2.28
C ALA A 2 -4.29 -3.07 1.11
N ARG A 3 -5.24 -2.93 0.18
CA ARG A 3 -5.30 -3.77 -1.04
C ARG A 3 -4.04 -3.66 -1.91
N VAL A 4 -3.42 -2.47 -1.98
CA VAL A 4 -2.21 -2.24 -2.80
C VAL A 4 -1.02 -2.97 -2.17
N SER A 5 -0.81 -2.87 -0.86
CA SER A 5 0.27 -3.60 -0.19
C SER A 5 0.10 -5.12 -0.27
N ILE A 6 -1.15 -5.63 -0.28
CA ILE A 6 -1.40 -7.06 -0.53
C ILE A 6 -0.97 -7.44 -1.95
N ILE A 7 -1.37 -6.69 -2.97
CA ILE A 7 -0.99 -6.99 -4.37
C ILE A 7 0.54 -6.96 -4.54
N PHE A 8 1.22 -5.92 -4.05
CA PHE A 8 2.66 -5.79 -4.18
C PHE A 8 3.44 -6.84 -3.37
N GLY A 9 2.95 -7.20 -2.17
CA GLY A 9 3.53 -8.29 -1.42
C GLY A 9 3.38 -9.63 -2.15
N LEU A 10 2.23 -9.89 -2.80
CA LEU A 10 2.03 -11.08 -3.62
C LEU A 10 2.94 -11.08 -4.85
N LEU A 11 3.13 -9.93 -5.49
CA LEU A 11 4.05 -9.79 -6.63
C LEU A 11 5.49 -10.10 -6.22
N LEU A 12 5.96 -9.61 -5.07
CA LEU A 12 7.30 -9.91 -4.56
C LEU A 12 7.47 -11.40 -4.23
N CYS A 13 6.48 -12.01 -3.57
CA CYS A 13 6.51 -13.46 -3.31
C CYS A 13 6.47 -14.28 -4.61
N GLY A 14 5.63 -13.89 -5.56
CA GLY A 14 5.50 -14.52 -6.87
C GLY A 14 6.79 -14.40 -7.69
N LEU A 15 7.47 -13.25 -7.61
CA LEU A 15 8.76 -13.04 -8.27
C LEU A 15 9.82 -14.05 -7.76
N SER A 16 9.93 -14.25 -6.44
CA SER A 16 10.79 -15.29 -5.87
C SER A 16 10.39 -16.70 -6.32
N ALA A 17 9.09 -16.99 -6.37
CA ALA A 17 8.60 -18.31 -6.80
C ALA A 17 8.96 -18.60 -8.27
N VAL A 18 8.73 -17.63 -9.17
CA VAL A 18 9.12 -17.73 -10.58
C VAL A 18 10.63 -17.90 -10.71
N ALA A 19 11.41 -17.15 -9.94
CA ALA A 19 12.86 -17.25 -9.95
C ALA A 19 13.34 -18.65 -9.54
N MET A 20 12.73 -19.28 -8.53
CA MET A 20 13.07 -20.64 -8.10
C MET A 20 12.65 -21.72 -9.07
N VAL A 21 11.55 -21.53 -9.80
CA VAL A 21 11.13 -22.47 -10.84
C VAL A 21 12.02 -22.36 -12.08
N GLY A 22 12.48 -21.14 -12.40
CA GLY A 22 13.29 -20.86 -13.58
C GLY A 22 14.78 -21.23 -13.45
N THR A 23 15.28 -21.52 -12.25
CA THR A 23 16.69 -21.87 -12.04
C THR A 23 16.86 -23.16 -11.24
N PRO A 24 17.72 -24.09 -11.67
CA PRO A 24 18.05 -25.30 -10.89
C PRO A 24 18.93 -24.99 -9.67
N LEU A 25 19.58 -23.82 -9.64
CA LEU A 25 20.51 -23.42 -8.58
C LEU A 25 19.77 -22.70 -7.44
N LYS A 26 19.61 -23.39 -6.32
CA LYS A 26 18.91 -22.88 -5.14
C LYS A 26 19.80 -21.96 -4.31
N MET A 27 19.96 -20.72 -4.76
CA MET A 27 20.70 -19.71 -4.01
C MET A 27 19.83 -19.02 -2.95
N PRO A 28 20.37 -18.72 -1.76
CA PRO A 28 19.66 -17.95 -0.74
C PRO A 28 19.18 -16.57 -1.23
N ALA A 29 19.89 -15.96 -2.19
CA ALA A 29 19.54 -14.67 -2.76
C ALA A 29 18.16 -14.66 -3.46
N LEU A 30 17.68 -15.82 -3.93
CA LEU A 30 16.36 -15.96 -4.58
C LEU A 30 15.20 -15.74 -3.60
N PHE A 31 15.45 -15.85 -2.29
CA PHE A 31 14.45 -15.64 -1.24
C PHE A 31 14.34 -14.17 -0.80
N ILE A 32 15.23 -13.28 -1.25
CA ILE A 32 15.23 -11.86 -0.85
C ILE A 32 13.88 -11.17 -1.14
N PRO A 33 13.29 -11.28 -2.36
CA PRO A 33 11.97 -10.69 -2.62
C PRO A 33 10.90 -11.23 -1.68
N MET A 34 10.92 -12.54 -1.38
CA MET A 34 10.00 -13.18 -0.44
C MET A 34 10.18 -12.68 1.01
N MET A 35 11.42 -12.45 1.47
CA MET A 35 11.69 -11.92 2.82
C MET A 35 11.06 -10.55 3.06
N PHE A 36 10.96 -9.71 2.02
CA PHE A 36 10.26 -8.44 2.10
C PHE A 36 8.76 -8.57 1.78
N GLY A 37 8.41 -9.46 0.86
CA GLY A 37 7.03 -9.71 0.42
C GLY A 37 6.11 -10.15 1.56
N ILE A 38 6.53 -11.14 2.37
CA ILE A 38 5.69 -11.69 3.46
C ILE A 38 5.34 -10.63 4.52
N PRO A 39 6.29 -9.87 5.09
CA PRO A 39 5.97 -8.78 6.02
C PRO A 39 5.06 -7.71 5.40
N VAL A 40 5.24 -7.36 4.13
CA VAL A 40 4.41 -6.37 3.42
C VAL A 40 2.98 -6.90 3.21
N LEU A 41 2.83 -8.18 2.85
CA LEU A 41 1.56 -8.88 2.79
C LEU A 41 0.83 -8.82 4.14
N PHE A 42 1.53 -9.17 5.21
CA PHE A 42 0.97 -9.18 6.54
C PHE A 42 0.52 -7.78 6.97
N CYS A 43 1.34 -6.76 6.72
CA CYS A 43 0.96 -5.36 6.95
C CYS A 43 -0.28 -4.94 6.14
N GLY A 44 -0.43 -5.47 4.92
CA GLY A 44 -1.61 -5.28 4.10
C GLY A 44 -2.87 -5.89 4.69
N VAL A 45 -2.81 -7.15 5.14
CA VAL A 45 -3.94 -7.84 5.78
C VAL A 45 -4.33 -7.15 7.09
N VAL A 46 -3.36 -6.85 7.95
CA VAL A 46 -3.60 -6.10 9.20
C VAL A 46 -4.18 -4.71 8.91
N GLY A 47 -3.82 -4.10 7.78
CA GLY A 47 -4.34 -2.82 7.32
C GLY A 47 -5.78 -2.81 6.83
N LEU A 48 -6.43 -3.97 6.72
CA LEU A 48 -7.87 -4.05 6.48
C LEU A 48 -8.67 -3.52 7.67
N ASN A 49 -8.11 -3.60 8.89
CA ASN A 49 -8.75 -3.06 10.08
C ASN A 49 -8.62 -1.53 10.15
N PRO A 50 -9.73 -0.77 10.16
CA PRO A 50 -9.70 0.69 10.14
C PRO A 50 -8.99 1.29 11.35
N HIS A 51 -9.10 0.64 12.52
CA HIS A 51 -8.43 1.05 13.76
C HIS A 51 -6.90 0.98 13.67
N ARG A 52 -6.33 0.00 12.95
CA ARG A 52 -4.88 -0.23 12.85
C ARG A 52 -4.27 0.21 11.52
N ARG A 53 -5.10 0.63 10.56
CA ARG A 53 -4.73 0.95 9.18
C ARG A 53 -3.59 1.95 9.05
N ARG A 54 -3.52 2.98 9.90
CA ARG A 54 -2.47 4.01 9.79
C ARG A 54 -1.09 3.44 10.11
N ASN A 55 -0.98 2.65 11.17
CA ASN A 55 0.29 2.09 11.61
C ASN A 55 0.78 1.00 10.66
N SER A 56 -0.12 0.13 10.19
CA SER A 56 0.27 -0.96 9.29
C SER A 56 0.71 -0.45 7.91
N VAL A 57 0.08 0.60 7.40
CA VAL A 57 0.47 1.23 6.13
C VAL A 57 1.85 1.89 6.24
N THR A 58 2.14 2.57 7.37
CA THR A 58 3.49 3.13 7.60
C THR A 58 4.54 2.02 7.71
N ALA A 59 4.24 0.94 8.42
CA ALA A 59 5.15 -0.21 8.54
C ALA A 59 5.44 -0.86 7.18
N ALA A 60 4.42 -1.05 6.34
CA ALA A 60 4.61 -1.55 4.97
C ALA A 60 5.53 -0.63 4.16
N ALA A 61 5.35 0.69 4.26
CA ALA A 61 6.19 1.66 3.57
C ALA A 61 7.64 1.63 4.06
N THR A 62 7.89 1.48 5.36
CA THR A 62 9.26 1.36 5.89
C THR A 62 9.94 0.09 5.40
N ILE A 63 9.22 -1.05 5.36
CA ILE A 63 9.78 -2.31 4.87
C ILE A 63 10.12 -2.20 3.37
N MET A 64 9.25 -1.58 2.58
CA MET A 64 9.49 -1.35 1.16
C MET A 64 10.64 -0.38 0.90
N LEU A 65 10.82 0.63 1.77
CA LEU A 65 11.99 1.50 1.72
C LEU A 65 13.27 0.71 1.98
N PHE A 66 13.30 -0.19 2.97
CA PHE A 66 14.44 -1.08 3.20
C PHE A 66 14.71 -1.99 2.00
N ALA A 67 13.66 -2.51 1.36
CA ALA A 67 13.80 -3.33 0.15
C ALA A 67 14.45 -2.53 -1.00
N VAL A 68 14.07 -1.26 -1.20
CA VAL A 68 14.71 -0.36 -2.18
C VAL A 68 16.19 -0.16 -1.85
N VAL A 69 16.53 0.16 -0.59
CA VAL A 69 17.92 0.38 -0.17
C VAL A 69 18.76 -0.89 -0.35
N ALA A 70 18.24 -2.06 0.07
CA ALA A 70 18.93 -3.33 -0.09
C ALA A 70 19.15 -3.70 -1.57
N ALA A 71 18.14 -3.49 -2.41
CA ALA A 71 18.25 -3.74 -3.84
C ALA A 71 19.23 -2.76 -4.52
N LEU A 72 19.19 -1.48 -4.15
CA LEU A 72 20.16 -0.47 -4.63
C LEU A 72 21.58 -0.81 -4.21
N ALA A 73 21.82 -1.23 -2.97
CA ALA A 73 23.14 -1.62 -2.50
C ALA A 73 23.68 -2.83 -3.30
N ARG A 74 22.82 -3.81 -3.60
CA ARG A 74 23.18 -4.97 -4.42
C ARG A 74 23.48 -4.59 -5.87
N CYS A 75 22.64 -3.77 -6.50
CA CYS A 75 22.86 -3.28 -7.86
C CYS A 75 24.11 -2.39 -7.95
N GLY A 76 24.32 -1.51 -6.97
CA GLY A 76 25.47 -0.61 -6.90
C GLY A 76 26.79 -1.34 -6.67
N TYR A 77 26.80 -2.36 -5.81
CA TYR A 77 27.99 -3.21 -5.61
C TYR A 77 28.37 -3.98 -6.88
N GLY A 78 27.38 -4.42 -7.66
CA GLY A 78 27.63 -5.05 -8.97
C GLY A 78 28.26 -4.10 -10.00
N ILE A 79 27.85 -2.83 -10.00
CA ILE A 79 28.43 -1.81 -10.90
C ILE A 79 29.85 -1.42 -10.44
N ALA A 80 30.07 -1.24 -9.15
CA ALA A 80 31.38 -0.86 -8.60
C ALA A 80 32.47 -1.93 -8.85
N LEU A 81 32.12 -3.22 -8.77
CA LEU A 81 33.04 -4.30 -9.12
C LEU A 81 33.33 -4.37 -10.63
N ALA A 82 32.35 -4.02 -11.48
CA ALA A 82 32.56 -3.98 -12.92
C ALA A 82 33.54 -2.86 -13.34
N GLU A 83 33.54 -1.72 -12.64
CA GLU A 83 34.50 -0.64 -12.87
C GLU A 83 35.92 -1.01 -12.41
N GLN A 84 36.05 -1.85 -11.38
CA GLN A 84 37.35 -2.29 -10.86
C GLN A 84 38.08 -3.30 -11.77
N PHE A 85 37.37 -3.88 -12.75
CA PHE A 85 37.91 -4.85 -13.72
C PHE A 85 38.37 -4.22 -15.05
N ILE A 86 38.22 -2.90 -15.23
CA ILE A 86 38.60 -2.22 -16.49
C ILE A 86 40.11 -1.93 -16.58
N ASP A 87 40.89 -2.08 -15.50
CA ASP A 87 42.36 -2.10 -15.55
C ASP A 87 42.96 -2.91 -14.37
N PRO A 88 43.30 -4.20 -14.52
CA PRO A 88 44.05 -4.91 -13.48
C PRO A 88 45.57 -4.77 -13.69
N PRO A 89 46.33 -4.15 -12.76
CA PRO A 89 47.73 -4.52 -12.58
C PRO A 89 47.76 -5.88 -11.88
N VAL A 90 48.46 -6.83 -12.52
CA VAL A 90 48.73 -8.21 -12.11
C VAL A 90 48.90 -8.35 -10.59
N GLY A 91 47.97 -9.05 -9.94
CA GLY A 91 48.05 -9.36 -8.50
C GLY A 91 46.81 -10.03 -7.92
N ASP A 92 46.65 -11.33 -8.21
CA ASP A 92 45.99 -12.37 -7.40
C ASP A 92 44.84 -11.96 -6.45
N PHE A 93 43.81 -11.28 -6.96
CA PHE A 93 42.48 -11.39 -6.36
C PHE A 93 41.77 -12.57 -7.01
N VAL A 94 41.91 -13.73 -6.39
CA VAL A 94 41.15 -14.94 -6.71
C VAL A 94 39.67 -14.62 -6.47
N VAL A 95 38.98 -14.15 -7.52
CA VAL A 95 37.54 -14.37 -7.66
C VAL A 95 37.42 -15.89 -7.79
N PRO A 96 36.83 -16.60 -6.80
CA PRO A 96 36.71 -18.04 -6.92
C PRO A 96 35.91 -18.36 -8.18
N ASP A 97 36.62 -19.01 -9.08
CA ASP A 97 36.14 -19.63 -10.32
C ASP A 97 34.87 -20.43 -10.01
N LEU A 98 33.74 -19.93 -10.48
CA LEU A 98 32.54 -20.72 -10.69
C LEU A 98 32.15 -20.47 -12.13
N ASP A 99 31.68 -21.51 -12.82
CA ASP A 99 30.94 -21.48 -14.09
C ASP A 99 29.62 -20.64 -14.00
N GLY A 100 29.70 -19.47 -13.35
CA GLY A 100 28.66 -18.69 -12.66
C GLY A 100 28.29 -17.39 -13.36
N GLU A 101 28.76 -17.18 -14.59
CA GLU A 101 28.43 -16.01 -15.42
C GLU A 101 26.91 -15.82 -15.60
N ASN A 102 26.17 -16.94 -15.72
CA ASN A 102 24.70 -16.90 -15.80
C ASN A 102 24.02 -16.74 -14.44
N VAL A 103 24.66 -17.21 -13.37
CA VAL A 103 24.09 -17.28 -12.01
C VAL A 103 24.00 -15.89 -11.40
N ASP A 104 25.01 -15.05 -11.63
CA ASP A 104 25.01 -13.66 -11.21
C ASP A 104 24.03 -12.80 -12.01
N ALA A 105 23.83 -13.09 -13.30
CA ALA A 105 22.85 -12.40 -14.12
C ALA A 105 21.41 -12.61 -13.59
N TYR A 106 21.03 -13.82 -13.18
CA TYR A 106 19.72 -14.08 -12.58
C TYR A 106 19.53 -13.36 -11.25
N ALA A 107 20.54 -13.38 -10.37
CA ALA A 107 20.47 -12.68 -9.09
C ALA A 107 20.40 -11.16 -9.27
N ALA A 108 21.14 -10.60 -10.23
CA ALA A 108 21.11 -9.19 -10.58
C ALA A 108 19.74 -8.78 -11.18
N ASN A 109 19.21 -9.58 -12.11
CA ASN A 109 17.89 -9.36 -12.70
C ASN A 109 16.78 -9.42 -11.63
N LEU A 110 16.90 -10.34 -10.68
CA LEU A 110 15.96 -10.46 -9.56
C LEU A 110 16.03 -9.24 -8.62
N ALA A 111 17.24 -8.77 -8.31
CA ALA A 111 17.46 -7.57 -7.50
C ALA A 111 16.89 -6.33 -8.22
N PHE A 112 17.12 -6.21 -9.54
CA PHE A 112 16.57 -5.14 -10.35
C PHE A 112 15.03 -5.18 -10.40
N ALA A 113 14.43 -6.35 -10.63
CA ALA A 113 12.97 -6.50 -10.60
C ALA A 113 12.39 -6.14 -9.22
N THR A 114 13.06 -6.53 -8.14
CA THR A 114 12.68 -6.15 -6.77
C THR A 114 12.76 -4.64 -6.56
N LEU A 115 13.80 -4.00 -7.07
CA LEU A 115 13.98 -2.54 -7.04
C LEU A 115 12.86 -1.83 -7.78
N VAL A 116 12.52 -2.29 -8.99
CA VAL A 116 11.46 -1.68 -9.82
C VAL A 116 10.11 -1.80 -9.11
N ILE A 117 9.73 -3.01 -8.67
CA ILE A 117 8.47 -3.25 -7.97
C ILE A 117 8.38 -2.39 -6.69
N SER A 118 9.48 -2.33 -5.93
CA SER A 118 9.51 -1.57 -4.68
C SER A 118 9.48 -0.06 -4.89
N SER A 119 10.13 0.43 -5.95
CA SER A 119 10.10 1.84 -6.34
C SER A 119 8.71 2.27 -6.80
N VAL A 120 8.03 1.46 -7.62
CA VAL A 120 6.66 1.74 -8.06
C VAL A 120 5.71 1.82 -6.85
N PHE A 121 5.83 0.88 -5.90
CA PHE A 121 5.06 0.94 -4.66
C PHE A 121 5.31 2.24 -3.89
N MET A 122 6.56 2.66 -3.75
CA MET A 122 6.93 3.90 -3.05
C MET A 122 6.36 5.14 -3.76
N VAL A 123 6.38 5.19 -5.08
CA VAL A 123 5.77 6.29 -5.85
C VAL A 123 4.27 6.36 -5.60
N ILE A 124 3.56 5.22 -5.67
CA ILE A 124 2.12 5.16 -5.39
C ILE A 124 1.84 5.59 -3.94
N PHE A 125 2.67 5.16 -3.00
CA PHE A 125 2.55 5.52 -1.59
C PHE A 125 2.74 7.03 -1.36
N VAL A 126 3.79 7.63 -1.92
CA VAL A 126 4.06 9.07 -1.84
C VAL A 126 2.92 9.87 -2.46
N PHE A 127 2.45 9.48 -3.65
CA PHE A 127 1.33 10.14 -4.32
C PHE A 127 0.05 10.08 -3.47
N SER A 128 -0.18 8.93 -2.83
CA SER A 128 -1.28 8.72 -1.90
C SER A 128 -1.20 9.62 -0.66
N LEU A 129 0.01 9.83 -0.12
CA LEU A 129 0.23 10.76 0.99
C LEU A 129 -0.01 12.21 0.59
N ILE A 130 0.48 12.61 -0.58
CA ILE A 130 0.27 13.96 -1.13
C ILE A 130 -1.23 14.21 -1.32
N ARG A 131 -1.94 13.26 -1.94
CA ARG A 131 -3.39 13.36 -2.14
C ARG A 131 -4.14 13.44 -0.82
N ALA A 132 -3.83 12.57 0.15
CA ALA A 132 -4.47 12.59 1.47
C ALA A 132 -4.19 13.90 2.22
N LYS A 133 -3.00 14.48 2.07
CA LYS A 133 -2.66 15.79 2.66
C LYS A 133 -3.45 16.93 1.99
N ARG A 134 -3.62 16.87 0.67
CA ARG A 134 -4.40 17.85 -0.09
C ARG A 134 -5.88 17.82 0.29
N GLU A 135 -6.48 16.63 0.41
CA GLU A 135 -7.88 16.46 0.82
C GLU A 135 -8.15 17.02 2.23
N ARG A 136 -7.21 16.85 3.17
CA ARG A 136 -7.33 17.43 4.52
C ARG A 136 -7.33 18.95 4.53
N ARG A 137 -6.53 19.59 3.66
CA ARG A 137 -6.49 21.06 3.54
C ARG A 137 -7.80 21.61 2.99
N LEU A 138 -8.32 20.96 1.95
CA LEU A 138 -9.60 21.35 1.35
C LEU A 138 -10.76 21.19 2.35
N MET A 139 -10.76 20.10 3.14
CA MET A 139 -11.77 19.90 4.19
C MET A 139 -11.67 20.92 5.33
N SER A 140 -10.48 21.42 5.67
CA SER A 140 -10.35 22.50 6.66
C SER A 140 -10.86 23.83 6.12
N GLU A 141 -10.61 24.13 4.84
CA GLU A 141 -11.11 25.34 4.19
C GLU A 141 -12.65 25.32 4.12
N LEU A 142 -13.25 24.21 3.67
CA LEU A 142 -14.71 24.06 3.63
C LEU A 142 -15.36 24.15 5.02
N LYS A 143 -14.75 23.55 6.05
CA LYS A 143 -15.27 23.67 7.43
C LYS A 143 -15.19 25.11 7.94
N GLN A 144 -14.13 25.82 7.61
CA GLN A 144 -13.97 27.23 7.98
C GLN A 144 -15.00 28.10 7.25
N GLU A 145 -15.21 27.87 5.96
CA GLU A 145 -16.20 28.59 5.16
C GLU A 145 -17.63 28.31 5.66
N GLN A 146 -17.96 27.05 5.95
CA GLN A 146 -19.23 26.67 6.57
C GLN A 146 -19.43 27.38 7.92
N SER A 147 -18.40 27.40 8.78
CA SER A 147 -18.51 28.08 10.08
C SER A 147 -18.71 29.60 9.95
N ARG A 148 -18.16 30.21 8.89
CA ARG A 148 -18.36 31.64 8.61
C ARG A 148 -19.81 31.91 8.20
N ILE A 149 -20.37 31.07 7.33
CA ILE A 149 -21.77 31.17 6.89
C ILE A 149 -22.72 30.95 8.07
N ASP A 150 -22.44 29.98 8.94
CA ASP A 150 -23.26 29.70 10.13
C ASP A 150 -23.28 30.90 11.11
N VAL A 151 -22.14 31.59 11.26
CA VAL A 151 -22.06 32.83 12.05
C VAL A 151 -22.81 33.97 11.37
N GLU A 152 -22.67 34.14 10.06
CA GLU A 152 -23.37 35.18 9.29
C GLU A 152 -24.91 35.00 9.37
N ASN A 153 -25.39 33.77 9.23
CA ASN A 153 -26.81 33.41 9.40
C ASN A 153 -27.31 33.62 10.84
N ALA A 154 -26.44 33.56 11.85
CA ALA A 154 -26.82 33.84 13.24
C ALA A 154 -26.95 35.35 13.52
N PHE A 155 -26.20 36.20 12.82
CA PHE A 155 -26.26 37.66 12.97
C PHE A 155 -27.37 38.31 12.14
N HIS A 156 -27.67 37.74 10.98
CA HIS A 156 -28.85 38.07 10.19
C HIS A 156 -29.76 36.84 10.18
N PRO A 157 -30.49 36.56 11.28
CA PRO A 157 -31.57 35.59 11.19
C PRO A 157 -32.45 36.12 10.08
N ALA A 158 -32.56 35.36 8.98
CA ALA A 158 -33.37 35.74 7.84
C ALA A 158 -34.67 36.33 8.39
N GLU A 159 -34.93 37.61 8.11
CA GLU A 159 -36.23 38.18 8.42
C GLU A 159 -37.22 37.19 7.83
N THR A 160 -37.93 36.49 8.72
CA THR A 160 -39.06 35.65 8.37
C THR A 160 -39.99 36.60 7.64
N ILE A 161 -39.87 36.64 6.31
CA ILE A 161 -40.87 37.28 5.46
C ILE A 161 -42.11 36.49 5.80
N SER A 162 -42.93 37.11 6.63
CA SER A 162 -44.29 36.75 6.97
C SER A 162 -45.11 36.74 5.68
N GLY A 163 -44.86 35.75 4.84
CA GLY A 163 -45.75 35.34 3.77
C GLY A 163 -46.92 34.62 4.43
N GLU A 164 -48.11 35.15 4.16
CA GLU A 164 -49.41 34.68 4.63
C GLU A 164 -49.57 33.15 4.67
N PRO A 165 -50.38 32.63 5.60
CA PRO A 165 -50.76 31.23 5.59
C PRO A 165 -51.63 30.95 4.34
N ILE A 166 -51.05 30.32 3.33
CA ILE A 166 -51.83 29.64 2.30
C ILE A 166 -52.46 28.42 2.97
N SER A 167 -53.68 28.64 3.48
CA SER A 167 -54.65 27.61 3.82
C SER A 167 -54.82 26.69 2.61
N GLY A 168 -54.37 25.43 2.72
CA GLY A 168 -54.35 24.56 1.56
C GLY A 168 -53.81 23.14 1.74
N VAL A 169 -54.37 22.40 2.69
CA VAL A 169 -54.78 20.99 2.49
C VAL A 169 -53.69 19.88 2.39
N ASN A 170 -53.89 18.85 3.24
CA ASN A 170 -53.31 17.49 3.30
C ASN A 170 -51.88 17.32 3.83
N GLN A 171 -51.52 16.38 4.70
CA GLN A 171 -52.13 15.46 5.68
C GLN A 171 -50.89 14.87 6.42
N PRO A 172 -50.99 14.39 7.68
CA PRO A 172 -49.83 13.89 8.42
C PRO A 172 -49.47 12.47 7.97
N HIS A 173 -48.21 12.26 7.56
CA HIS A 173 -47.67 10.91 7.42
C HIS A 173 -47.10 10.45 8.78
N ASP A 174 -47.80 9.48 9.35
CA ASP A 174 -47.56 8.81 10.63
C ASP A 174 -46.18 8.10 10.67
N PRO A 175 -45.45 8.13 11.81
CA PRO A 175 -44.16 7.47 11.98
C PRO A 175 -44.38 6.06 12.55
N SER A 176 -44.63 5.08 11.67
CA SER A 176 -44.75 3.68 12.07
C SER A 176 -44.30 2.75 10.93
N ALA A 177 -43.00 2.57 10.81
CA ALA A 177 -42.40 1.44 10.09
C ALA A 177 -41.12 0.99 10.82
N ARG A 178 -41.32 0.50 12.05
CA ARG A 178 -40.45 -0.52 12.63
C ARG A 178 -40.81 -1.83 11.93
N GLU A 179 -40.05 -2.24 10.92
CA GLU A 179 -39.99 -3.65 10.53
C GLU A 179 -38.66 -4.24 11.02
N SER A 180 -38.79 -4.86 12.19
CA SER A 180 -38.04 -6.04 12.58
C SER A 180 -38.17 -7.14 11.52
N VAL A 181 -37.06 -7.56 10.91
CA VAL A 181 -36.98 -8.84 10.20
C VAL A 181 -35.76 -9.61 10.71
N THR A 182 -36.06 -10.41 11.73
CA THR A 182 -35.74 -11.84 11.88
C THR A 182 -34.31 -12.33 11.65
N VAL A 183 -33.69 -12.64 12.79
CA VAL A 183 -32.93 -13.87 13.06
C VAL A 183 -33.27 -15.02 12.11
N ARG A 184 -32.25 -15.56 11.43
CA ARG A 184 -32.19 -16.98 11.09
C ARG A 184 -30.80 -17.49 11.44
N GLU A 185 -30.69 -17.99 12.67
CA GLU A 185 -29.83 -19.13 12.98
C GLU A 185 -30.10 -20.23 11.95
N PHE A 186 -29.04 -20.72 11.31
CA PHE A 186 -29.00 -22.07 10.79
C PHE A 186 -27.80 -22.77 11.43
N MET A 187 -28.04 -23.29 12.62
CA MET A 187 -27.43 -24.54 13.05
C MET A 187 -28.13 -25.67 12.30
N SER A 188 -27.39 -26.40 11.47
CA SER A 188 -27.64 -27.82 11.18
C SER A 188 -26.27 -28.44 10.88
N SER A 189 -25.57 -28.81 11.94
CA SER A 189 -25.43 -30.19 12.43
C SER A 189 -24.21 -30.87 11.80
N PRO A 190 -23.21 -31.26 12.62
CA PRO A 190 -22.29 -32.32 12.26
C PRO A 190 -23.02 -33.66 12.39
N ASP A 191 -22.60 -34.68 11.66
CA ASP A 191 -22.83 -36.09 12.01
C ASP A 191 -22.05 -37.01 11.04
N PRO A 192 -21.83 -38.28 11.43
CA PRO A 192 -20.55 -38.78 11.95
C PRO A 192 -19.64 -39.52 10.95
#